data_AF-A0A938B7D2-F1
#
_entry.id   AF-A0A938B7D2-F1
#
_cell.length_a   1.000
_cell.length_b   1.000
_cell.length_c   1.000
_cell.angle_alpha   90.00
_cell.angle_beta   90.00
_cell.angle_gamma   90.00
#
_symmetry.space_group_name_H-M   'P 1'
#
loop_
_entity.id
_entity.type
_entity.pdbx_description
1 polymer ?
#
loop_
_entity_poly.entity_id
_entity_poly.type
_entity_poly.pdbx_seq_one_letter_code
_entity_poly.pdbx_strand_id
1 'polypeptide(L)'
;MDGFIAASMLVNGHRIDQVISPEYVYLDGRGHDAETEWLATSGAVAMKLVEEPEQLEIIDIEDNNRIGFRCDFSNPVCTAYDLEGNSLGTVTLEVKNGKCWLTCVEGARRYVVVGK
;
A
#
# COMPACT_ATOMS: atom_id res chain seq x y z
N MET A 1 -8.46 -1.15 15.49
CA MET A 1 -7.48 -1.69 16.46
C MET A 1 -7.04 -0.49 17.28
N ASP A 2 -7.36 -0.43 18.58
CA ASP A 2 -6.97 0.70 19.44
C ASP A 2 -5.53 0.50 19.89
N GLY A 3 -4.57 0.83 19.03
CA GLY A 3 -3.17 0.67 19.36
C GLY A 3 -2.23 1.20 18.29
N PHE A 4 -1.09 1.73 18.74
CA PHE A 4 0.02 2.13 17.90
C PHE A 4 1.17 1.14 18.09
N ILE A 5 1.62 0.53 17.01
CA ILE A 5 2.79 -0.35 16.96
C ILE A 5 3.77 0.26 15.98
N ALA A 6 4.99 0.53 16.44
CA ALA A 6 6.12 0.85 15.58
C ALA A 6 7.25 -0.12 15.90
N ALA A 7 7.77 -0.79 14.87
CA ALA A 7 8.80 -1.80 15.02
C ALA A 7 9.82 -1.73 13.87
N SER A 8 11.08 -1.96 14.24
CA SER A 8 12.15 -2.27 13.29
C SER A 8 12.53 -3.73 13.52
N MET A 9 12.48 -4.54 12.47
CA MET A 9 12.57 -6.00 12.57
C MET A 9 13.57 -6.57 11.57
N LEU A 10 14.19 -7.70 11.93
CA LEU A 10 15.01 -8.48 11.01
C LEU A 10 14.18 -9.64 10.46
N VAL A 11 13.90 -9.61 9.15
CA VAL A 11 13.14 -10.65 8.43
C VAL A 11 14.04 -11.21 7.34
N ASN A 12 14.27 -12.52 7.36
CA ASN A 12 15.13 -13.22 6.39
C ASN A 12 16.53 -12.59 6.21
N GLY A 13 17.10 -12.01 7.28
CA GLY A 13 18.41 -11.35 7.25
C GLY A 13 18.40 -9.89 6.79
N HIS A 14 17.23 -9.31 6.50
CA HIS A 14 17.06 -7.93 6.08
C HIS A 14 16.27 -7.13 7.11
N ARG A 15 16.64 -5.85 7.30
CA ARG A 15 15.90 -4.96 8.19
C ARG A 15 14.68 -4.43 7.44
N ILE A 16 13.52 -4.48 8.08
CA ILE A 16 12.30 -3.82 7.63
C ILE A 16 11.76 -2.94 8.74
N ASP A 17 11.03 -1.88 8.39
CA ASP A 17 10.35 -1.01 9.35
C ASP A 17 8.84 -1.04 9.11
N GLN A 18 8.06 -1.13 10.18
CA GLN A 18 6.61 -1.19 10.13
C GLN A 18 5.98 -0.26 11.16
N VAL A 19 4.88 0.39 10.77
CA VAL A 19 3.94 1.03 11.69
C VAL A 19 2.53 0.48 11.44
N ILE A 20 1.81 0.18 12.51
CA ILE A 20 0.38 -0.11 12.49
C ILE A 20 -0.26 0.86 13.48
N SER A 21 -1.19 1.69 13.00
CA SER A 21 -1.94 2.66 13.78
C SER A 21 -3.41 2.68 13.35
N PRO A 22 -4.31 3.29 14.13
CA PRO A 22 -5.68 3.53 13.70
C PRO A 22 -5.77 4.33 12.38
N GLU A 23 -4.85 5.27 12.17
CA GLU A 23 -4.90 6.22 11.06
C GLU A 23 -4.25 5.68 9.78
N TYR A 24 -3.22 4.83 9.91
CA TYR A 24 -2.50 4.25 8.78
C TYR A 24 -1.67 3.00 9.15
N VAL A 25 -1.30 2.26 8.12
CA VAL A 25 -0.26 1.24 8.13
C VAL A 25 0.91 1.72 7.26
N TYR A 26 2.13 1.47 7.69
CA TYR A 26 3.35 1.75 6.95
C TYR A 26 4.26 0.53 6.91
N LEU A 27 4.95 0.34 5.79
CA LEU A 27 5.99 -0.67 5.61
C LEU A 27 7.12 -0.08 4.76
N ASP A 28 8.37 -0.27 5.20
CA ASP A 28 9.58 -0.03 4.41
C ASP A 28 10.44 -1.30 4.37
N GLY A 29 10.55 -1.88 3.17
CA GLY A 29 11.37 -3.05 2.88
C GLY A 29 12.87 -2.77 2.71
N ARG A 30 13.27 -1.50 2.66
CA ARG A 30 14.67 -1.03 2.54
C ARG A 30 15.42 -1.59 1.34
N GLY A 31 14.73 -1.68 0.21
CA GLY A 31 15.25 -2.25 -1.04
C GLY A 31 15.13 -3.77 -1.13
N HIS A 32 14.50 -4.43 -0.15
CA HIS A 32 14.25 -5.86 -0.16
C HIS A 32 12.76 -6.15 -0.12
N ASP A 33 12.32 -7.15 -0.87
CA ASP A 33 10.94 -7.61 -0.84
C ASP A 33 10.54 -7.98 0.61
N ALA A 34 9.63 -7.19 1.16
CA ALA A 34 9.08 -7.36 2.49
C ALA A 34 7.58 -7.59 2.38
N GLU A 35 7.05 -8.48 3.23
CA GLU A 35 5.64 -8.78 3.29
C GLU A 35 5.19 -8.91 4.76
N THR A 36 4.08 -8.26 5.07
CA THR A 36 3.39 -8.29 6.35
C THR A 36 1.92 -8.65 6.11
N GLU A 37 1.11 -8.80 7.15
CA GLU A 37 -0.34 -8.99 7.00
C GLU A 37 -0.99 -7.92 6.11
N TRP A 38 -0.56 -6.66 6.26
CA TRP A 38 -1.21 -5.50 5.66
C TRP A 38 -0.60 -5.10 4.33
N LEU A 39 0.72 -5.06 4.23
CA LEU A 39 1.45 -4.50 3.10
C LEU A 39 2.54 -5.45 2.61
N ALA A 40 2.88 -5.34 1.33
CA ALA A 40 4.04 -5.96 0.72
C ALA A 40 4.69 -5.00 -0.28
N THR A 41 5.99 -4.76 -0.15
CA THR A 41 6.72 -3.77 -0.95
C THR A 41 8.23 -3.98 -0.78
N SER A 42 9.04 -3.41 -1.68
CA SER A 42 10.49 -3.39 -1.56
C SER A 42 11.03 -2.14 -0.86
N GLY A 43 10.38 -0.99 -1.04
CA GLY A 43 10.70 0.30 -0.42
C GLY A 43 9.58 0.77 0.48
N ALA A 44 9.54 2.06 0.79
CA ALA A 44 8.55 2.64 1.69
C ALA A 44 7.16 2.83 1.05
N VAL A 45 6.11 2.42 1.77
CA VAL A 45 4.70 2.64 1.41
C VAL A 45 3.86 2.89 2.66
N ALA A 46 2.86 3.76 2.54
CA ALA A 46 1.81 3.92 3.54
C ALA A 46 0.43 3.58 2.95
N MET A 47 -0.47 3.07 3.78
CA MET A 47 -1.85 2.78 3.44
C MET A 47 -2.76 3.28 4.54
N LYS A 48 -3.86 3.93 4.18
CA LYS A 48 -4.91 4.38 5.11
C LYS A 48 -6.29 4.00 4.57
N LEU A 49 -7.20 3.69 5.48
CA LEU A 49 -8.63 3.63 5.19
C LEU A 49 -9.21 5.03 5.39
N VAL A 50 -9.92 5.53 4.40
CA VAL A 50 -10.75 6.71 4.48
C VAL A 50 -12.19 6.22 4.55
N GLU A 51 -12.96 6.66 5.54
CA GLU A 51 -14.31 6.11 5.79
C GLU A 51 -15.40 6.83 4.98
N GLU A 52 -15.18 8.08 4.55
CA GLU A 52 -16.19 8.90 3.88
C GLU A 52 -15.63 9.64 2.64
N PRO A 53 -15.83 9.13 1.41
CA PRO A 53 -16.37 7.79 1.11
C PRO A 53 -15.38 6.69 1.51
N GLU A 54 -15.90 5.48 1.72
CA GLU A 54 -15.06 4.32 2.05
C GLU A 54 -14.09 4.02 0.90
N GLN A 55 -12.79 4.22 1.14
CA GLN A 55 -11.73 3.96 0.16
C GLN A 55 -10.40 3.66 0.87
N LEU A 56 -9.54 2.89 0.22
CA LEU A 56 -8.15 2.76 0.63
C LEU A 56 -7.31 3.75 -0.16
N GLU A 57 -6.51 4.56 0.53
CA GLU A 57 -5.45 5.34 -0.11
C GLU A 57 -4.09 4.69 0.18
N ILE A 58 -3.33 4.45 -0.87
CA ILE A 58 -1.97 3.91 -0.83
C ILE A 58 -1.04 5.00 -1.34
N ILE A 59 0.00 5.31 -0.58
CA ILE A 59 1.00 6.33 -0.90
C ILE A 59 2.34 5.63 -1.13
N ASP A 60 2.82 5.69 -2.36
CA ASP A 60 4.14 5.22 -2.73
C ASP A 60 5.19 6.30 -2.42
N ILE A 61 6.07 6.01 -1.47
CA ILE A 61 7.03 6.98 -0.93
C ILE A 61 8.37 6.88 -1.67
N GLU A 62 8.70 5.72 -2.25
CA GLU A 62 10.03 5.41 -2.79
C GLU A 62 10.01 4.78 -4.19
N ASP A 63 9.08 5.20 -5.05
CA ASP A 63 9.05 4.75 -6.46
C ASP A 63 9.07 3.21 -6.60
N ASN A 64 8.21 2.54 -5.84
CA ASN A 64 8.14 1.09 -5.87
C ASN A 64 7.71 0.59 -7.25
N ASN A 65 8.14 -0.62 -7.65
CA ASN A 65 7.67 -1.23 -8.90
C ASN A 65 6.30 -1.89 -8.73
N ARG A 66 6.02 -2.41 -7.54
CA ARG A 66 4.79 -3.11 -7.19
C ARG A 66 4.48 -2.93 -5.71
N ILE A 67 3.19 -2.92 -5.39
CA ILE A 67 2.71 -2.82 -4.01
C ILE A 67 1.61 -3.85 -3.82
N GLY A 68 1.78 -4.72 -2.82
CA GLY A 68 0.77 -5.62 -2.32
C GLY A 68 0.10 -5.01 -1.08
N PHE A 69 -1.22 -5.12 -0.99
CA PHE A 69 -1.99 -4.59 0.12
C PHE A 69 -3.19 -5.47 0.44
N ARG A 70 -3.57 -5.51 1.71
CA ARG A 70 -4.81 -6.13 2.15
C ARG A 70 -5.98 -5.24 1.69
N CYS A 71 -6.97 -5.85 1.05
CA CYS A 71 -8.15 -5.16 0.56
C CYS A 71 -9.36 -6.06 0.73
N ASP A 72 -10.31 -5.62 1.55
CA ASP A 72 -11.51 -6.38 1.90
C ASP A 72 -12.73 -5.94 1.04
N PHE A 73 -12.54 -5.01 0.10
CA PHE A 73 -13.59 -4.55 -0.82
C PHE A 73 -13.98 -5.59 -1.87
N SER A 74 -15.27 -5.64 -2.22
CA SER A 74 -15.75 -6.39 -3.39
C SER A 74 -15.38 -5.66 -4.68
N ASN A 75 -14.92 -6.40 -5.69
CA ASN A 75 -14.56 -5.89 -7.02
C ASN A 75 -13.72 -4.59 -6.99
N PRO A 76 -12.56 -4.58 -6.31
CA PRO A 76 -11.82 -3.36 -6.08
C PRO A 76 -11.36 -2.72 -7.40
N VAL A 77 -11.51 -1.41 -7.50
CA VAL A 77 -11.00 -0.60 -8.62
C VAL A 77 -9.98 0.38 -8.09
N CYS A 78 -8.80 0.37 -8.70
CA CYS A 78 -7.69 1.24 -8.33
C CYS A 78 -7.48 2.34 -9.38
N THR A 79 -7.29 3.58 -8.94
CA THR A 79 -6.90 4.72 -9.79
C THR A 79 -5.59 5.32 -9.28
N ALA A 80 -4.64 5.54 -10.18
CA ALA A 80 -3.37 6.21 -9.87
C ALA A 80 -3.48 7.72 -10.01
N TYR A 81 -2.74 8.45 -9.18
CA TYR A 81 -2.64 9.90 -9.17
C TYR A 81 -1.19 10.34 -8.97
N ASP A 82 -0.81 11.42 -9.62
CA ASP A 82 0.48 12.10 -9.40
C ASP A 82 0.48 12.93 -8.09
N LEU A 83 1.58 13.66 -7.85
CA LEU A 83 1.73 14.55 -6.69
C LEU A 83 0.77 15.74 -6.69
N GLU A 84 0.34 16.20 -7.86
CA GLU A 84 -0.57 17.34 -8.02
C GLU A 84 -2.04 16.92 -7.87
N GLY A 85 -2.31 15.62 -7.85
CA GLY A 85 -3.64 15.03 -7.77
C GLY A 85 -4.29 14.80 -9.13
N ASN A 86 -3.55 14.89 -10.23
CA ASN A 86 -4.05 14.53 -11.55
C ASN A 86 -4.15 13.01 -11.66
N SER A 87 -5.26 12.51 -12.22
CA SER A 87 -5.42 11.09 -12.45
C SER A 87 -4.52 10.63 -13.60
N LEU A 88 -3.78 9.54 -13.36
CA LEU A 88 -2.98 8.84 -14.35
C LEU A 88 -3.71 7.60 -14.92
N GLY A 89 -4.96 7.40 -14.52
CA GLY A 89 -5.83 6.33 -15.03
C GLY A 89 -5.99 5.14 -14.07
N THR A 90 -6.81 4.18 -14.52
CA THR A 90 -7.14 2.96 -13.78
C THR A 90 -5.97 1.97 -13.81
N VAL A 91 -5.66 1.38 -12.65
CA VAL A 91 -4.62 0.35 -12.50
C VAL A 91 -5.29 -1.02 -12.37
N THR A 92 -4.80 -2.00 -13.13
CA THR A 92 -5.24 -3.39 -12.98
C THR A 92 -4.70 -3.97 -11.68
N LEU A 93 -5.60 -4.56 -10.89
CA LEU A 93 -5.24 -5.27 -9.67
C LEU A 93 -5.15 -6.78 -9.94
N GLU A 94 -4.10 -7.40 -9.40
CA GLU A 94 -3.98 -8.87 -9.34
C GLU A 94 -4.27 -9.33 -7.91
N VAL A 95 -5.13 -10.34 -7.73
CA VAL A 95 -5.34 -10.98 -6.43
C VAL A 95 -4.45 -12.20 -6.32
N LYS A 96 -3.49 -12.18 -5.39
CA LYS A 96 -2.52 -13.26 -5.19
C LYS A 96 -2.13 -13.38 -3.73
N ASN A 97 -2.08 -14.62 -3.22
CA ASN A 97 -1.70 -14.95 -1.85
C ASN A 97 -2.49 -14.18 -0.78
N GLY A 98 -3.78 -13.90 -1.03
CA GLY A 98 -4.63 -13.16 -0.09
C GLY A 98 -4.41 -11.64 -0.07
N LYS A 99 -3.63 -11.09 -1.01
CA LYS A 99 -3.45 -9.64 -1.19
C LYS A 99 -3.91 -9.20 -2.58
N CYS A 100 -4.29 -7.93 -2.67
CA CYS A 100 -4.36 -7.21 -3.95
C CYS A 100 -2.97 -6.65 -4.27
N TRP A 101 -2.56 -6.76 -5.52
CA TRP A 101 -1.29 -6.27 -6.02
C TRP A 101 -1.54 -5.27 -7.13
N LEU A 102 -0.91 -4.10 -7.03
CA LEU A 102 -0.83 -3.12 -8.10
C LEU A 102 0.59 -3.09 -8.67
N THR A 103 0.68 -2.88 -9.99
CA THR A 103 1.93 -2.43 -10.62
C THR A 103 1.94 -0.92 -10.57
N CYS A 104 3.03 -0.33 -10.08
CA CYS A 104 3.11 1.11 -9.95
C CYS A 104 3.20 1.77 -11.33
N VAL A 105 2.57 2.94 -11.45
CA VAL A 105 2.57 3.75 -12.68
C VAL A 105 3.65 4.81 -12.54
N GLU A 106 4.44 5.01 -13.59
CA GLU A 106 5.47 6.05 -13.61
C GLU A 106 4.87 7.43 -13.30
N GLY A 107 5.47 8.16 -12.37
CA GLY A 107 4.98 9.47 -11.91
C GLY A 107 3.83 9.43 -10.90
N ALA A 108 3.24 8.26 -10.63
CA ALA A 108 2.21 8.12 -9.60
C ALA A 108 2.81 8.15 -8.18
N ARG A 109 2.06 8.73 -7.25
CA ARG A 109 2.40 8.75 -5.81
C ARG A 109 1.25 8.31 -4.93
N ARG A 110 0.02 8.47 -5.40
CA ARG A 110 -1.18 8.06 -4.66
C ARG A 110 -2.02 7.13 -5.51
N TYR A 111 -2.47 6.03 -4.91
CA TYR A 111 -3.41 5.10 -5.49
C TYR A 111 -4.66 5.07 -4.62
N VAL A 112 -5.83 5.24 -5.23
CA VAL A 112 -7.12 5.19 -4.53
C VAL A 112 -7.85 3.93 -4.98
N VAL A 113 -8.20 3.09 -4.01
CA VAL A 113 -8.93 1.85 -4.23
C VAL A 113 -10.31 1.97 -3.62
N VAL A 114 -11.33 1.65 -4.40
CA VAL A 114 -12.74 1.67 -3.97
C VAL A 114 -13.38 0.32 -4.28
N GLY A 115 -14.37 -0.08 -3.47
CA GLY A 115 -15.25 -1.20 -3.79
C GLY A 115 -16.28 -0.84 -4.86
N LYS A 116 -16.70 -1.84 -5.64
CA LYS A 116 -17.82 -1.74 -6.58
C LYS A 116 -18.82 -2.89 -6.43
#